data_AF-A0A8J8K185-F1
#
_entry.id   AF-A0A8J8K185-F1
#
_cell.length_a   1.000
_cell.length_b   1.000
_cell.length_c   1.000
_cell.angle_alpha   90.00
_cell.angle_beta   90.00
_cell.angle_gamma   90.00
#
_symmetry.space_group_name_H-M   'P 1'
#
loop_
_entity.id
_entity.type
_entity.pdbx_description
1 polymer ?
#
loop_
_entity_poly.entity_id
_entity_poly.type
_entity_poly.pdbx_seq_one_letter_code
_entity_poly.pdbx_strand_id
1 'polypeptide(L)'
;MSDVEEKVREILSRGDGKFLITGAVQAVGSPRRLAKETGVPLEVILSIKDGFGRSPAKSTVRKLASWIEENGFDPEELVLAGLTRMELEYNPEAVLEALPEELRREVEGKDPTELDVETLIEVGRRYLES
;
A
#
# COMPACT_ATOMS: atom_id res chain seq x y z
N MET A 1 -11.37 2.75 21.37
CA MET A 1 -10.23 2.71 20.44
C MET A 1 -10.63 1.71 19.39
N SER A 2 -10.64 2.10 18.11
CA SER A 2 -10.88 1.15 17.03
C SER A 2 -9.67 0.21 16.93
N ASP A 3 -9.89 -1.04 16.53
CA ASP A 3 -8.81 -2.02 16.32
C ASP A 3 -7.76 -1.51 15.32
N VAL A 4 -8.16 -0.59 14.43
CA VAL A 4 -7.30 0.10 13.45
C VAL A 4 -6.33 1.06 14.12
N GLU A 5 -6.76 1.89 15.09
CA GLU A 5 -5.87 2.80 15.82
C GLU A 5 -4.77 2.04 16.60
N GLU A 6 -5.11 0.86 17.12
CA GLU A 6 -4.18 0.01 17.86
C GLU A 6 -3.18 -0.68 16.92
N LYS A 7 -3.63 -1.27 15.81
CA LYS A 7 -2.75 -1.83 14.76
C LYS A 7 -1.82 -0.79 14.15
N VAL A 8 -2.33 0.40 13.85
CA VAL A 8 -1.50 1.51 13.36
C VAL A 8 -0.48 1.90 14.43
N ARG A 9 -0.86 2.02 15.71
CA ARG A 9 0.12 2.27 16.78
C ARG A 9 1.17 1.18 16.86
N GLU A 10 0.81 -0.08 16.66
CA GLU A 10 1.73 -1.21 16.73
C GLU A 10 2.76 -1.16 15.60
N ILE A 11 2.33 -0.98 14.34
CA ILE A 11 3.22 -0.81 13.19
C ILE A 11 4.15 0.40 13.40
N LEU A 12 3.63 1.49 13.97
CA LEU A 12 4.42 2.67 14.29
C LEU A 12 5.40 2.46 15.45
N SER A 13 5.02 1.65 16.44
CA SER A 13 5.88 1.33 17.60
C SER A 13 7.10 0.51 17.20
N ARG A 14 6.98 -0.29 16.13
CA ARG A 14 8.07 -1.07 15.52
C ARG A 14 9.01 -0.21 14.66
N GLY A 15 8.65 1.04 14.37
CA GLY A 15 9.41 1.95 13.51
C GLY A 15 9.03 1.87 12.03
N ASP A 16 8.00 1.09 11.70
CA ASP A 16 7.62 0.71 10.34
C ASP A 16 6.67 1.72 9.67
N GLY A 17 6.55 2.94 10.20
CA GLY A 17 5.74 4.01 9.60
C GLY A 17 6.14 4.39 8.17
N LYS A 18 7.38 4.05 7.78
CA LYS A 18 7.85 4.12 6.39
C LYS A 18 7.08 3.13 5.50
N PHE A 19 6.87 1.89 5.96
CA PHE A 19 6.15 0.86 5.24
C PHE A 19 4.65 1.16 5.12
N LEU A 20 4.05 1.80 6.12
CA LEU A 20 2.64 2.25 6.02
C LEU A 20 2.46 3.29 4.90
N ILE A 21 3.37 4.26 4.82
CA ILE A 21 3.33 5.29 3.78
C ILE A 21 3.73 4.72 2.43
N THR A 22 4.77 3.89 2.36
CA THR A 22 5.15 3.21 1.12
C THR A 22 4.02 2.31 0.62
N GLY A 23 3.41 1.51 1.49
CA GLY A 23 2.25 0.67 1.20
C GLY A 23 1.06 1.49 0.72
N ALA A 24 0.69 2.57 1.42
CA ALA A 24 -0.39 3.45 0.98
C ALA A 24 -0.09 4.12 -0.38
N VAL A 25 1.14 4.57 -0.62
CA VAL A 25 1.56 5.13 -1.92
C VAL A 25 1.47 4.08 -3.02
N GLN A 26 1.97 2.88 -2.73
CA GLN A 26 2.00 1.76 -3.66
C GLN A 26 0.65 1.06 -3.78
N ALA A 27 -0.32 1.33 -2.92
CA ALA A 27 -1.71 0.91 -3.09
C ALA A 27 -2.48 1.94 -3.93
N VAL A 28 -2.28 3.24 -3.69
CA VAL A 28 -2.94 4.33 -4.43
C VAL A 28 -2.36 4.56 -5.83
N GLY A 29 -1.11 4.18 -6.07
CA GLY A 29 -0.47 4.18 -7.41
C GLY A 29 -0.05 5.56 -7.90
N SER A 30 -0.36 6.59 -7.12
CA SER A 30 0.00 7.97 -7.41
C SER A 30 0.29 8.75 -6.12
N PRO A 31 1.56 9.16 -5.89
CA PRO A 31 1.93 10.04 -4.78
C PRO A 31 1.10 11.34 -4.74
N ARG A 32 0.76 11.89 -5.92
CA ARG A 32 -0.06 13.11 -6.05
C ARG A 32 -1.50 12.87 -5.60
N ARG A 33 -2.08 11.71 -5.95
CA ARG A 33 -3.42 11.33 -5.52
C ARG A 33 -3.47 11.13 -4.01
N LEU A 34 -2.50 10.38 -3.46
CA LEU A 34 -2.41 10.18 -2.01
C LEU A 34 -2.25 11.52 -1.26
N ALA A 35 -1.44 12.44 -1.76
CA ALA A 35 -1.28 13.78 -1.16
C ALA A 35 -2.61 14.55 -1.09
N LYS A 36 -3.40 14.46 -2.17
CA LYS A 36 -4.71 15.11 -2.27
C LYS A 36 -5.73 14.49 -1.31
N GLU A 37 -5.74 13.16 -1.19
CA GLU A 37 -6.71 12.42 -0.38
C GLU A 37 -6.39 12.50 1.12
N THR A 38 -5.11 12.50 1.50
CA THR A 38 -4.67 12.48 2.90
C THR A 38 -4.34 13.86 3.47
N GLY A 39 -4.16 14.87 2.62
CA GLY A 39 -3.64 16.18 3.02
C GLY A 39 -2.20 16.14 3.55
N VAL A 40 -1.45 15.07 3.27
CA VAL A 40 0.00 14.98 3.51
C VAL A 40 0.74 15.68 2.36
N PRO A 41 1.76 16.51 2.64
CA PRO A 41 2.52 17.17 1.57
C PRO A 41 3.17 16.17 0.61
N LEU A 42 3.11 16.47 -0.69
CA LEU A 42 3.66 15.61 -1.75
C LEU A 42 5.17 15.38 -1.56
N GLU A 43 5.94 16.40 -1.16
CA GLU A 43 7.36 16.24 -0.91
C GLU A 43 7.67 15.23 0.20
N VAL A 44 6.82 15.14 1.22
CA VAL A 44 6.98 14.16 2.31
C VAL A 44 6.73 12.76 1.79
N ILE A 45 5.66 12.58 1.02
CA ILE A 45 5.31 11.30 0.38
C ILE A 45 6.44 10.81 -0.54
N LEU A 46 6.94 11.69 -1.42
CA LEU A 46 8.03 11.36 -2.34
C LEU A 46 9.33 11.03 -1.60
N SER A 47 9.68 11.80 -0.56
CA SER A 47 10.89 11.52 0.24
C SER A 47 10.87 10.12 0.86
N ILE A 48 9.69 9.67 1.30
CA ILE A 48 9.51 8.37 1.96
C ILE A 48 9.52 7.24 0.93
N LYS A 49 8.80 7.42 -0.19
CA LYS A 49 8.78 6.49 -1.33
C LYS A 49 10.19 6.22 -1.85
N ASP A 50 10.96 7.28 -2.10
CA ASP A 50 12.27 7.15 -2.75
C ASP A 50 13.37 6.71 -1.77
N GLY A 51 13.02 6.41 -0.51
CA GLY A 51 13.93 5.86 0.48
C GLY A 51 14.89 6.87 1.12
N PHE A 52 14.83 8.14 0.71
CA PHE A 52 15.67 9.24 1.20
C PHE A 52 15.11 9.96 2.45
N GLY A 53 13.87 9.65 2.84
CA GLY A 53 13.15 10.33 3.92
C GLY A 53 13.63 9.93 5.32
N ARG A 54 13.83 10.93 6.19
CA ARG A 54 13.86 10.72 7.65
C ARG A 54 12.52 10.18 8.13
N SER A 55 12.47 9.58 9.32
CA SER A 55 11.21 9.12 9.93
C SER A 55 10.13 10.22 9.84
N PRO A 56 8.94 9.91 9.30
CA PRO A 56 7.88 10.90 9.12
C PRO A 56 7.47 11.53 10.46
N ALA A 57 7.09 12.81 10.42
CA ALA A 57 6.54 13.46 11.60
C ALA A 57 5.27 12.74 12.08
N LYS A 58 5.06 12.67 13.41
CA LYS A 58 3.88 12.01 14.01
C LYS A 58 2.55 12.56 13.46
N SER A 59 2.49 13.84 13.09
CA SER A 59 1.32 14.46 12.48
C SER A 59 1.01 13.93 11.08
N THR A 60 2.02 13.69 10.25
CA THR A 60 1.88 13.05 8.93
C THR A 60 1.30 11.66 9.06
N VAL A 61 1.86 10.90 10.00
CA VAL A 61 1.43 9.53 10.27
C VAL A 61 -0.03 9.50 10.72
N ARG A 62 -0.46 10.41 11.59
CA ARG A 62 -1.88 10.49 12.02
C ARG A 62 -2.83 10.79 10.86
N LYS A 63 -2.46 11.69 9.96
CA LYS A 63 -3.27 11.98 8.76
C LYS A 63 -3.45 10.74 7.89
N LEU A 64 -2.36 9.98 7.70
CA LEU A 64 -2.42 8.73 6.96
C LEU A 64 -3.32 7.70 7.68
N ALA A 65 -3.16 7.56 9.01
CA ALA A 65 -3.97 6.66 9.83
C ALA A 65 -5.47 6.98 9.75
N SER A 66 -5.84 8.25 9.85
CA SER A 66 -7.24 8.68 9.71
C SER A 66 -7.79 8.38 8.32
N TRP A 67 -7.00 8.61 7.25
CA TRP A 67 -7.43 8.25 5.89
C TRP A 67 -7.62 6.74 5.72
N ILE A 68 -6.74 5.91 6.29
CA ILE A 68 -6.88 4.44 6.28
C ILE A 68 -8.20 4.03 6.95
N GLU A 69 -8.47 4.57 8.13
CA GLU A 69 -9.69 4.28 8.90
C GLU A 69 -10.97 4.77 8.18
N GLU A 70 -10.95 5.98 7.62
CA GLU A 70 -12.09 6.56 6.87
C GLU A 70 -12.44 5.77 5.61
N ASN A 71 -11.46 5.16 4.96
CA ASN A 71 -11.67 4.31 3.78
C ASN A 71 -11.91 2.85 4.13
N GLY A 72 -11.90 2.49 5.42
CA GLY A 72 -12.15 1.12 5.88
C GLY A 72 -11.04 0.13 5.50
N PHE A 73 -9.84 0.60 5.23
CA PHE A 73 -8.71 -0.26 4.88
C PHE A 73 -8.06 -0.89 6.12
N ASP A 74 -7.69 -2.16 6.05
CA ASP A 74 -6.76 -2.73 7.04
C ASP A 74 -5.32 -2.28 6.71
N PRO A 75 -4.55 -1.74 7.68
CA PRO A 75 -3.18 -1.32 7.43
C PRO A 75 -2.26 -2.42 6.88
N GLU A 76 -2.45 -3.68 7.31
CA GLU A 76 -1.66 -4.81 6.82
C GLU A 76 -2.01 -5.15 5.38
N GLU A 77 -3.29 -5.05 5.01
CA GLU A 77 -3.75 -5.25 3.63
C GLU A 77 -3.23 -4.15 2.69
N LEU A 78 -3.14 -2.90 3.15
CA LEU A 78 -2.54 -1.82 2.34
C LEU A 78 -1.03 -2.05 2.10
N VAL A 79 -0.33 -2.56 3.10
CA VAL A 79 1.07 -2.95 2.94
C VAL A 79 1.18 -4.10 1.94
N LEU A 80 0.32 -5.12 2.06
CA LEU A 80 0.24 -6.21 1.10
C LEU A 80 -0.03 -5.71 -0.31
N ALA A 81 -1.04 -4.86 -0.52
CA ALA A 81 -1.37 -4.28 -1.82
C ALA A 81 -0.19 -3.55 -2.45
N GLY A 82 0.57 -2.79 -1.63
CA GLY A 82 1.77 -2.12 -2.09
C GLY A 82 2.88 -3.08 -2.52
N LEU A 83 3.14 -4.11 -1.73
CA LEU A 83 4.10 -5.17 -2.07
C LEU A 83 3.66 -5.94 -3.33
N THR A 84 2.38 -6.29 -3.44
CA THR A 84 1.83 -6.94 -4.63
C THR A 84 2.06 -6.10 -5.88
N ARG A 85 1.82 -4.78 -5.79
CA ARG A 85 2.07 -3.89 -6.93
C ARG A 85 3.54 -3.89 -7.33
N MET A 86 4.46 -3.80 -6.36
CA MET A 86 5.89 -3.90 -6.65
C MET A 86 6.24 -5.22 -7.33
N GLU A 87 5.70 -6.33 -6.82
CA GLU A 87 6.01 -7.64 -7.37
C GLU A 87 5.46 -7.78 -8.80
N LEU A 88 4.27 -7.25 -9.08
CA LEU A 88 3.73 -7.17 -10.44
C LEU A 88 4.56 -6.26 -11.36
N GLU A 89 5.22 -5.23 -10.83
CA GLU A 89 6.07 -4.33 -11.61
C GLU A 89 7.44 -4.96 -11.94
N TYR A 90 8.04 -5.65 -10.98
CA TYR A 90 9.42 -6.13 -11.10
C TYR A 90 9.55 -7.63 -11.40
N ASN A 91 8.57 -8.45 -10.98
CA ASN A 91 8.55 -9.90 -11.14
C ASN A 91 7.15 -10.42 -11.60
N PRO A 92 6.53 -9.86 -12.66
CA PRO A 92 5.16 -10.18 -13.04
C PRO A 92 4.92 -11.66 -13.34
N GLU A 93 5.89 -12.35 -13.95
CA GLU A 93 5.76 -13.76 -14.34
C GLU A 93 5.51 -14.66 -13.13
N ALA A 94 6.28 -14.48 -12.05
CA ALA A 94 6.15 -15.27 -10.82
C ALA A 94 4.77 -15.06 -10.17
N VAL A 95 4.28 -13.82 -10.14
CA VAL A 95 2.94 -13.53 -9.62
C VAL A 95 1.88 -14.19 -10.50
N LEU A 96 1.90 -13.95 -11.81
CA LEU A 96 0.87 -14.44 -12.75
C LEU A 96 0.80 -15.96 -12.82
N GLU A 97 1.93 -16.67 -12.65
CA GLU A 97 1.97 -18.15 -12.59
C GLU A 97 1.29 -18.72 -11.34
N ALA A 98 1.32 -17.98 -10.23
CA ALA A 98 0.69 -18.38 -8.97
C ALA A 98 -0.82 -18.10 -8.92
N LEU A 99 -1.36 -17.28 -9.82
CA LEU A 99 -2.76 -16.87 -9.78
C LEU A 99 -3.70 -17.90 -10.42
N PRO A 100 -4.92 -18.06 -9.88
CA PRO A 100 -5.99 -18.75 -10.61
C PRO A 100 -6.31 -18.01 -11.91
N GLU A 101 -6.76 -18.76 -12.93
CA GLU A 101 -6.92 -18.25 -14.30
C GLU A 101 -7.87 -17.03 -14.39
N GLU A 102 -8.92 -17.00 -13.58
CA GLU A 102 -9.87 -15.87 -13.52
C GLU A 102 -9.16 -14.57 -13.10
N LEU A 103 -8.42 -14.61 -12.01
CA LEU A 103 -7.71 -13.45 -11.48
C LEU A 103 -6.51 -13.08 -12.35
N ARG A 104 -5.82 -14.06 -12.92
CA ARG A 104 -4.74 -13.82 -13.88
C ARG A 104 -5.22 -12.97 -15.05
N ARG A 105 -6.38 -13.30 -15.66
CA ARG A 105 -6.94 -12.54 -16.79
C ARG A 105 -7.31 -11.11 -16.43
N GLU A 106 -7.65 -10.85 -15.17
CA GLU A 106 -7.94 -9.50 -14.70
C GLU A 106 -6.69 -8.65 -14.52
N VAL A 107 -5.51 -9.24 -14.40
CA VAL A 107 -4.25 -8.55 -14.09
C VAL A 107 -3.31 -8.52 -15.29
N GLU A 108 -3.29 -9.60 -16.08
CA GLU A 108 -2.36 -9.80 -17.19
C GLU A 108 -2.51 -8.70 -18.25
N GLY A 109 -1.38 -8.07 -18.60
CA GLY A 109 -1.33 -7.00 -19.59
C GLY A 109 -1.81 -5.62 -19.11
N LYS A 110 -2.22 -5.47 -17.84
CA LYS A 110 -2.53 -4.17 -17.24
C LYS A 110 -1.29 -3.56 -16.59
N ASP A 111 -1.23 -2.23 -16.58
CA ASP A 111 -0.26 -1.51 -15.76
C ASP A 111 -0.64 -1.71 -14.28
N PRO A 112 0.28 -2.20 -13.42
CA PRO A 112 -0.02 -2.44 -12.00
C PRO A 112 -0.54 -1.18 -11.27
N THR A 113 -0.18 0.02 -11.72
CA THR A 113 -0.64 1.29 -11.14
C THR A 113 -2.12 1.60 -11.41
N GLU A 114 -2.72 0.94 -12.42
CA GLU A 114 -4.13 1.07 -12.76
C GLU A 114 -5.03 0.10 -12.00
N LEU A 115 -4.47 -0.91 -11.35
CA LEU A 115 -5.20 -1.85 -10.51
C LEU A 115 -5.70 -1.16 -9.25
N ASP A 116 -6.96 -1.41 -8.87
CA ASP A 116 -7.48 -0.95 -7.59
C ASP A 116 -6.87 -1.72 -6.42
N VAL A 117 -7.04 -1.16 -5.21
CA VAL A 117 -6.44 -1.70 -3.99
C VAL A 117 -7.00 -3.09 -3.65
N GLU A 118 -8.28 -3.34 -3.88
CA GLU A 118 -8.92 -4.63 -3.54
C GLU A 118 -8.37 -5.75 -4.43
N THR A 119 -8.22 -5.48 -5.74
CA THR A 119 -7.58 -6.40 -6.68
C THR A 119 -6.15 -6.73 -6.25
N LEU A 120 -5.37 -5.72 -5.84
CA LEU A 120 -3.99 -5.93 -5.36
C LEU A 120 -3.91 -6.74 -4.06
N ILE A 121 -4.89 -6.59 -3.17
CA ILE A 121 -4.99 -7.39 -1.94
C ILE A 121 -5.28 -8.85 -2.31
N GLU A 122 -6.26 -9.11 -3.16
CA GLU A 122 -6.63 -10.47 -3.53
C GLU A 122 -5.49 -11.17 -4.26
N VAL A 123 -4.84 -10.50 -5.23
CA VAL A 123 -3.64 -11.01 -5.91
C VAL A 123 -2.54 -11.34 -4.90
N GLY A 124 -2.26 -10.43 -3.96
CA GLY A 124 -1.25 -10.63 -2.93
C GLY A 124 -1.52 -11.83 -2.04
N ARG A 125 -2.79 -12.02 -1.64
CA ARG A 125 -3.21 -13.18 -0.84
C ARG A 125 -2.96 -14.48 -1.58
N ARG A 126 -3.39 -14.56 -2.84
CA ARG A 126 -3.21 -15.77 -3.66
C ARG A 126 -1.74 -16.10 -3.90
N TYR A 127 -0.93 -15.09 -4.16
CA TYR A 127 0.51 -15.27 -4.36
C TYR A 127 1.24 -15.77 -3.10
N LEU A 128 0.78 -15.40 -1.90
CA LEU A 128 1.36 -15.91 -0.65
C LEU A 128 0.90 -17.33 -0.29
N GLU A 129 -0.20 -17.81 -0.89
CA GLU A 129 -0.77 -19.14 -0.66
C GLU A 129 -0.22 -20.22 -1.60
N SER A 130 0.42 -19.83 -2.72
CA SER A 130 1.01 -20.72 -3.75
C SER A 130 2.41 -21.21 -3.40
#